data_AF-A0A2Z4BZT7-F1
#
_entry.id   AF-A0A2Z4BZT7-F1
#
_cell.length_a   1.000
_cell.length_b   1.000
_cell.length_c   1.000
_cell.angle_alpha   90.00
_cell.angle_beta   90.00
_cell.angle_gamma   90.00
#
_symmetry.space_group_name_H-M   'P 1'
#
loop_
_entity.id
_entity.type
_entity.pdbx_description
1 polymer ?
#
loop_
_entity_poly.entity_id
_entity_poly.type
_entity_poly.pdbx_seq_one_letter_code
_entity_poly.pdbx_strand_id
1 'polypeptide(L)'
;MQFGIRVQCFKATPYLFAEDVFVDIRQVIPTPEAESYMIGMAQKEAEEQSTSSSSELQQRHYLRREFWSLALEKFRTSTCSLFNNRAPTTDHWLAAGSGVSGVPFEVIFSQKDARIQLNISRSDAVENTWLFERLSERKTHIESQFGGMLNWRLLPERKSCQVVCAKAFDGGNKELWPDIISWMIDGMTRLEKAIRPSLQELAVELKKSGLITEGGDE
;
A
#
# COMPACT_ATOMS: atom_id res chain seq x y z
N MET A 1 -28.75 8.26 -4.00
CA MET A 1 -28.54 9.60 -4.61
C MET A 1 -27.42 9.53 -5.66
N GLN A 2 -27.70 9.09 -6.90
CA GLN A 2 -26.62 8.81 -7.87
C GLN A 2 -26.32 9.93 -8.89
N PHE A 3 -27.07 11.05 -8.88
CA PHE A 3 -26.91 12.11 -9.91
C PHE A 3 -26.86 13.55 -9.39
N GLY A 4 -26.84 13.81 -8.07
CA GLY A 4 -26.58 15.15 -7.52
C GLY A 4 -27.59 16.27 -7.83
N ILE A 5 -28.73 15.96 -8.46
CA ILE A 5 -29.76 16.95 -8.82
C ILE A 5 -30.83 17.00 -7.72
N ARG A 6 -31.06 18.18 -7.14
CA ARG A 6 -32.13 18.45 -6.17
C ARG A 6 -33.31 19.14 -6.87
N VAL A 7 -34.43 18.43 -7.00
CA VAL A 7 -35.67 18.98 -7.61
C VAL A 7 -36.72 19.16 -6.53
N GLN A 8 -37.29 20.37 -6.42
CA GLN A 8 -38.38 20.70 -5.49
C GLN A 8 -39.58 21.21 -6.28
N CYS A 9 -40.79 20.82 -5.89
CA CYS A 9 -42.02 21.25 -6.54
C CYS A 9 -42.90 22.00 -5.54
N PHE A 10 -43.35 23.20 -5.92
CA PHE A 10 -44.25 24.05 -5.13
C PHE A 10 -45.55 24.31 -5.89
N LYS A 11 -46.67 24.27 -5.19
CA LYS A 11 -47.98 24.71 -5.68
C LYS A 11 -48.28 26.08 -5.08
N ALA A 12 -48.34 27.10 -5.93
CA ALA A 12 -48.75 28.44 -5.55
C ALA A 12 -50.22 28.66 -5.91
N THR A 13 -51.02 29.14 -4.96
CA THR A 13 -52.43 29.50 -5.16
C THR A 13 -52.63 30.96 -4.76
N PRO A 14 -52.87 31.87 -5.73
CA PRO A 14 -53.12 33.27 -5.44
C PRO A 14 -54.58 33.53 -5.03
N TYR A 15 -54.77 34.53 -4.18
CA TYR A 15 -56.05 35.05 -3.70
C TYR A 15 -56.02 36.57 -3.78
N LEU A 16 -57.16 37.18 -4.11
CA LEU A 16 -57.32 38.63 -4.14
C LEU A 16 -58.33 39.03 -3.07
N PHE A 17 -57.97 40.00 -2.23
CA PHE A 17 -58.90 40.60 -1.27
C PHE A 17 -58.76 42.12 -1.33
N ALA A 18 -59.84 42.79 -1.73
CA ALA A 18 -59.82 44.21 -2.12
C ALA A 18 -58.76 44.49 -3.20
N GLU A 19 -57.73 45.30 -2.90
CA GLU A 19 -56.62 45.61 -3.80
C GLU A 19 -55.34 44.81 -3.48
N ASP A 20 -55.35 43.96 -2.45
CA ASP A 20 -54.20 43.19 -2.01
C ASP A 20 -54.22 41.76 -2.58
N VAL A 21 -53.07 41.32 -3.12
CA VAL A 21 -52.86 39.96 -3.63
C VAL A 21 -52.12 39.13 -2.59
N PHE A 22 -52.72 38.02 -2.17
CA PHE A 22 -52.12 37.03 -1.30
C PHE A 22 -51.74 35.79 -2.11
N VAL A 23 -50.64 35.13 -1.77
CA VAL A 23 -50.24 33.88 -2.44
C VAL A 23 -49.91 32.82 -1.39
N ASP A 24 -50.63 31.70 -1.44
CA ASP A 24 -50.36 30.52 -0.62
C ASP A 24 -49.44 29.58 -1.39
N ILE A 25 -48.25 29.28 -0.86
CA ILE A 25 -47.25 28.42 -1.50
C ILE A 25 -47.05 27.17 -0.65
N ARG A 26 -47.41 26.00 -1.19
CA ARG A 26 -47.23 24.70 -0.51
C ARG A 26 -46.29 23.79 -1.30
N GLN A 27 -45.34 23.16 -0.62
CA GLN A 27 -44.43 22.20 -1.23
C GLN A 27 -45.15 20.87 -1.50
N VAL A 28 -45.09 20.37 -2.74
CA VAL A 28 -45.76 19.16 -3.20
C VAL A 28 -44.80 17.96 -3.21
N ILE A 29 -43.51 18.17 -3.52
CA ILE A 29 -42.49 17.10 -3.57
C ILE A 29 -41.12 17.60 -3.07
N PRO A 30 -40.39 16.81 -2.24
CA PRO A 30 -40.90 15.70 -1.45
C PRO A 30 -41.74 16.22 -0.28
N THR A 31 -42.67 15.40 0.23
CA THR A 31 -43.34 15.70 1.50
C THR A 31 -42.29 15.71 2.62
N PRO A 32 -42.44 16.55 3.66
CA PRO A 32 -41.46 16.63 4.76
C PRO A 32 -41.13 15.26 5.39
N GLU A 33 -42.08 14.33 5.39
CA GLU A 33 -41.92 12.95 5.87
C GLU A 33 -41.05 12.07 4.95
N ALA A 34 -41.09 12.29 3.63
CA ALA A 34 -40.23 11.57 2.70
C ALA A 34 -38.78 12.08 2.74
N GLU A 35 -38.56 13.38 3.00
CA GLU A 35 -37.21 13.94 3.19
C GLU A 35 -36.56 13.40 4.47
N SER A 36 -37.30 13.35 5.60
CA SER A 36 -36.79 12.80 6.85
C SER A 36 -36.48 11.30 6.76
N TYR A 37 -37.29 10.52 6.02
CA TYR A 37 -37.03 9.11 5.78
C TYR A 37 -35.76 8.87 4.94
N MET A 38 -35.57 9.64 3.86
CA MET A 38 -34.35 9.56 3.03
C MET A 38 -33.09 9.96 3.80
N ILE A 39 -33.17 10.98 4.68
CA ILE A 39 -32.07 11.37 5.55
C ILE A 39 -31.75 10.22 6.53
N GLY A 40 -32.76 9.60 7.13
CA GLY A 40 -32.57 8.46 8.04
C GLY A 40 -31.95 7.24 7.36
N MET A 41 -32.34 6.93 6.12
CA MET A 41 -31.72 5.86 5.33
C MET A 41 -30.26 6.18 5.00
N ALA A 42 -29.96 7.39 4.51
CA ALA A 42 -28.59 7.80 4.19
C ALA A 42 -27.69 7.83 5.44
N GLN A 43 -28.22 8.24 6.59
CA GLN A 43 -27.50 8.22 7.85
C GLN A 43 -27.24 6.80 8.33
N LYS A 44 -28.24 5.90 8.23
CA LYS A 44 -28.09 4.48 8.57
C LYS A 44 -27.09 3.78 7.66
N GLU A 45 -27.15 4.01 6.36
CA GLU A 45 -26.17 3.49 5.39
C GLU A 45 -24.76 4.02 5.70
N ALA A 46 -24.62 5.31 6.02
CA ALA A 46 -23.34 5.89 6.41
C ALA A 46 -22.82 5.31 7.74
N GLU A 47 -23.68 5.11 8.75
CA GLU A 47 -23.32 4.51 10.04
C GLU A 47 -22.95 3.02 9.90
N GLU A 48 -23.67 2.25 9.09
CA GLU A 48 -23.35 0.84 8.79
C GLU A 48 -22.03 0.73 8.02
N GLN A 49 -21.81 1.58 7.01
CA GLN A 49 -20.53 1.63 6.27
C GLN A 49 -19.37 2.06 7.17
N SER A 50 -19.58 3.04 8.05
CA SER A 50 -18.55 3.52 9.01
C SER A 50 -18.19 2.45 10.03
N THR A 51 -19.19 1.73 10.55
CA THR A 51 -19.00 0.66 11.54
C THR A 51 -18.34 -0.57 10.91
N SER A 52 -18.82 -1.00 9.73
CA SER A 52 -18.24 -2.11 8.98
C SER A 52 -16.78 -1.83 8.60
N SER A 53 -16.51 -0.66 7.99
CA SER A 53 -15.15 -0.29 7.57
C SER A 53 -14.18 -0.16 8.76
N SER A 54 -14.62 0.38 9.89
CA SER A 54 -13.81 0.44 11.12
C SER A 54 -13.47 -0.96 11.63
N SER A 55 -14.45 -1.87 11.70
CA SER A 55 -14.23 -3.25 12.15
C SER A 55 -13.32 -4.06 11.22
N GLU A 56 -13.46 -3.91 9.90
CA GLU A 56 -12.62 -4.57 8.89
C GLU A 56 -11.18 -4.06 8.94
N LEU A 57 -10.97 -2.74 9.08
CA LEU A 57 -9.65 -2.16 9.25
C LEU A 57 -8.97 -2.69 10.52
N GLN A 58 -9.73 -2.78 11.61
CA GLN A 58 -9.23 -3.28 12.89
C GLN A 58 -8.83 -4.76 12.79
N GLN A 59 -9.62 -5.58 12.10
CA GLN A 59 -9.28 -6.98 11.81
C GLN A 59 -8.02 -7.11 10.96
N ARG A 60 -7.86 -6.29 9.91
CA ARG A 60 -6.66 -6.30 9.05
C ARG A 60 -5.40 -5.90 9.80
N HIS A 61 -5.48 -4.88 10.66
CA HIS A 61 -4.35 -4.45 11.48
C HIS A 61 -3.97 -5.50 12.52
N TYR A 62 -4.95 -6.15 13.16
CA TYR A 62 -4.72 -7.25 14.08
C TYR A 62 -3.99 -8.41 13.39
N LEU A 63 -4.51 -8.84 12.23
CA LEU A 63 -3.97 -9.97 11.48
C LEU A 63 -2.53 -9.72 11.02
N ARG A 64 -2.21 -8.52 10.53
CA ARG A 64 -0.84 -8.13 10.16
C ARG A 64 0.11 -8.14 11.36
N ARG A 65 -0.31 -7.58 12.49
CA ARG A 65 0.51 -7.53 13.69
C ARG A 65 0.82 -8.93 14.22
N GLU A 66 -0.16 -9.82 14.16
CA GLU A 66 0.01 -11.23 14.56
C GLU A 66 0.98 -11.96 13.61
N PHE A 67 0.79 -11.82 12.30
CA PHE A 67 1.71 -12.37 11.30
C PHE A 67 3.14 -11.85 11.52
N TRP A 68 3.33 -10.53 11.67
CA TRP A 68 4.66 -9.96 11.88
C TRP A 68 5.29 -10.37 13.21
N SER A 69 4.50 -10.60 14.26
CA SER A 69 5.02 -11.12 15.53
C SER A 69 5.65 -12.49 15.34
N LEU A 70 4.94 -13.41 14.67
CA LEU A 70 5.44 -14.75 14.35
C LEU A 70 6.61 -14.71 13.39
N ALA A 71 6.50 -13.91 12.32
CA ALA A 71 7.55 -13.78 11.32
C ALA A 71 8.85 -13.27 11.94
N LEU A 72 8.80 -12.20 12.74
CA LEU A 72 9.98 -11.59 13.36
C LEU A 72 10.65 -12.51 14.38
N GLU A 73 9.91 -13.33 15.12
CA GLU A 73 10.47 -14.36 15.99
C GLU A 73 11.29 -15.38 15.17
N LYS A 74 10.76 -15.82 14.02
CA LYS A 74 11.48 -16.73 13.12
C LYS A 74 12.66 -16.06 12.43
N PHE A 75 12.55 -14.80 12.00
CA PHE A 75 13.68 -14.05 11.45
C PHE A 75 14.85 -13.97 12.44
N ARG A 76 14.58 -13.66 13.71
CA ARG A 76 15.61 -13.56 14.77
C ARG A 76 16.38 -14.85 15.02
N THR A 77 15.76 -15.99 14.78
CA THR A 77 16.36 -17.32 14.96
C THR A 77 16.90 -17.92 13.65
N SER A 78 16.78 -17.19 12.54
CA SER A 78 17.20 -17.63 11.21
C SER A 78 18.58 -17.10 10.81
N THR A 79 19.05 -17.52 9.64
CA THR A 79 20.26 -17.00 8.99
C THR A 79 20.09 -15.56 8.46
N CYS A 80 18.85 -15.04 8.38
CA CYS A 80 18.56 -13.71 7.88
C CYS A 80 18.51 -12.69 9.02
N SER A 81 19.60 -11.95 9.23
CA SER A 81 19.69 -10.95 10.31
C SER A 81 19.09 -9.57 9.98
N LEU A 82 18.64 -9.37 8.73
CA LEU A 82 18.15 -8.08 8.21
C LEU A 82 17.05 -7.43 9.07
N PHE A 83 16.15 -8.26 9.64
CA PHE A 83 14.96 -7.80 10.33
C PHE A 83 15.05 -7.93 11.86
N ASN A 84 16.21 -8.29 12.43
CA ASN A 84 16.34 -8.59 13.87
C ASN A 84 15.96 -7.40 14.78
N ASN A 85 16.26 -6.18 14.32
CA ASN A 85 15.98 -4.93 15.04
C ASN A 85 14.58 -4.35 14.72
N ARG A 86 13.71 -5.10 14.04
CA ARG A 86 12.35 -4.65 13.72
C ARG A 86 11.35 -5.14 14.76
N ALA A 87 10.34 -4.30 14.98
CA ALA A 87 9.18 -4.60 15.81
C ALA A 87 7.96 -4.92 14.93
N PRO A 88 6.99 -5.71 15.41
CA PRO A 88 5.76 -5.97 14.68
C PRO A 88 4.99 -4.66 14.41
N THR A 89 4.46 -4.50 13.20
CA THR A 89 3.72 -3.31 12.79
C THR A 89 2.30 -3.66 12.36
N THR A 90 1.47 -2.65 12.15
CA THR A 90 0.14 -2.79 11.56
C THR A 90 0.13 -2.57 10.04
N ASP A 91 1.31 -2.24 9.49
CA ASP A 91 1.56 -2.10 8.07
C ASP A 91 1.63 -3.46 7.38
N HIS A 92 1.37 -3.45 6.08
CA HIS A 92 1.43 -4.65 5.24
C HIS A 92 2.86 -5.00 4.80
N TRP A 93 3.87 -4.25 5.26
CA TRP A 93 5.26 -4.42 4.86
C TRP A 93 6.22 -4.12 6.02
N LEU A 94 7.44 -4.66 5.92
CA LEU A 94 8.59 -4.29 6.74
C LEU A 94 9.79 -4.04 5.83
N ALA A 95 10.58 -3.03 6.13
CA ALA A 95 11.85 -2.77 5.45
C ALA A 95 13.06 -3.08 6.32
N ALA A 96 14.16 -3.47 5.69
CA ALA A 96 15.49 -3.57 6.26
C ALA A 96 16.49 -2.83 5.35
N GLY A 97 17.54 -2.27 5.95
CA GLY A 97 18.55 -1.55 5.19
C GLY A 97 19.36 -2.51 4.30
N SER A 98 19.52 -2.16 3.02
CA SER A 98 20.46 -2.87 2.13
C SER A 98 21.90 -2.42 2.32
N GLY A 99 22.15 -1.35 3.08
CA GLY A 99 23.44 -0.66 3.15
C GLY A 99 23.60 0.44 2.10
N VAL A 100 22.62 0.62 1.21
CA VAL A 100 22.55 1.74 0.25
C VAL A 100 21.33 2.60 0.59
N SER A 101 21.54 3.92 0.72
CA SER A 101 20.47 4.87 1.06
C SER A 101 19.36 4.85 0.02
N GLY A 102 18.10 4.92 0.45
CA GLY A 102 16.93 4.90 -0.43
C GLY A 102 16.71 3.60 -1.20
N VAL A 103 17.40 2.50 -0.82
CA VAL A 103 17.26 1.20 -1.50
C VAL A 103 17.00 0.04 -0.52
N PRO A 104 15.91 0.03 0.27
CA PRO A 104 15.68 -1.01 1.27
C PRO A 104 15.33 -2.39 0.68
N PHE A 105 15.64 -3.45 1.43
CA PHE A 105 15.00 -4.75 1.28
C PHE A 105 13.66 -4.76 2.01
N GLU A 106 12.62 -5.28 1.39
CA GLU A 106 11.27 -5.27 1.93
C GLU A 106 10.63 -6.65 1.89
N VAL A 107 9.88 -6.97 2.95
CA VAL A 107 8.95 -8.10 2.99
C VAL A 107 7.54 -7.57 3.05
N ILE A 108 6.63 -8.13 2.24
CA ILE A 108 5.23 -7.71 2.13
C ILE A 108 4.32 -8.90 2.42
N PHE A 109 3.36 -8.65 3.30
CA PHE A 109 2.29 -9.58 3.64
C PHE A 109 0.95 -8.99 3.18
N SER A 110 0.26 -9.70 2.29
CA SER A 110 -1.05 -9.32 1.79
C SER A 110 -2.05 -10.48 1.91
N GLN A 111 -3.33 -10.22 1.63
CA GLN A 111 -4.38 -11.23 1.72
C GLN A 111 -4.20 -12.37 0.70
N LYS A 112 -3.57 -12.11 -0.46
CA LYS A 112 -3.52 -13.05 -1.59
C LYS A 112 -2.10 -13.47 -1.96
N ASP A 113 -1.10 -12.77 -1.46
CA ASP A 113 0.30 -13.04 -1.77
C ASP A 113 1.25 -12.52 -0.70
N ALA A 114 2.42 -13.14 -0.67
CA ALA A 114 3.59 -12.73 0.08
C ALA A 114 4.64 -12.29 -0.92
N ARG A 115 5.40 -11.24 -0.59
CA ARG A 115 6.48 -10.76 -1.46
C ARG A 115 7.74 -10.48 -0.67
N ILE A 116 8.85 -10.71 -1.33
CA ILE A 116 10.16 -10.21 -0.94
C ILE A 116 10.65 -9.33 -2.09
N GLN A 117 11.24 -8.18 -1.78
CA GLN A 117 11.72 -7.28 -2.82
C GLN A 117 12.90 -6.43 -2.40
N LEU A 118 13.65 -5.97 -3.40
CA LEU A 118 14.46 -4.77 -3.30
C LEU A 118 13.65 -3.61 -3.85
N ASN A 119 13.51 -2.54 -3.08
CA ASN A 119 12.84 -1.32 -3.52
C ASN A 119 13.89 -0.23 -3.73
N ILE A 120 13.99 0.32 -4.93
CA ILE A 120 14.91 1.40 -5.32
C ILE A 120 14.07 2.67 -5.40
N SER A 121 14.12 3.49 -4.35
CA SER A 121 13.26 4.66 -4.18
C SER A 121 14.03 5.81 -3.52
N ARG A 122 15.15 6.20 -4.12
CA ARG A 122 15.91 7.41 -3.76
C ARG A 122 15.13 8.66 -4.21
N SER A 123 15.55 9.83 -3.74
CA SER A 123 14.90 11.11 -4.04
C SER A 123 14.88 11.45 -5.55
N ASP A 124 15.94 11.07 -6.27
CA ASP A 124 16.08 11.32 -7.71
C ASP A 124 15.65 10.10 -8.55
N ALA A 125 14.71 10.32 -9.47
CA ALA A 125 14.22 9.31 -10.39
C ALA A 125 15.29 8.86 -11.41
N VAL A 126 16.22 9.73 -11.77
CA VAL A 126 17.34 9.44 -12.68
C VAL A 126 18.30 8.47 -12.00
N GLU A 127 18.66 8.72 -10.73
CA GLU A 127 19.48 7.81 -9.94
C GLU A 127 18.82 6.42 -9.80
N ASN A 128 17.51 6.39 -9.54
CA ASN A 128 16.76 5.14 -9.41
C ASN A 128 16.76 4.33 -10.71
N THR A 129 16.51 5.00 -11.83
CA THR A 129 16.49 4.37 -13.16
C THR A 129 17.88 3.86 -13.53
N TRP A 130 18.91 4.69 -13.33
CA TRP A 130 20.30 4.32 -13.60
C TRP A 130 20.71 3.07 -12.82
N LEU A 131 20.45 3.03 -11.51
CA LEU A 131 20.81 1.90 -10.65
C LEU A 131 20.06 0.63 -11.06
N PHE A 132 18.78 0.76 -11.39
CA PHE A 132 17.96 -0.34 -11.83
C PHE A 132 18.43 -0.92 -13.18
N GLU A 133 18.75 -0.07 -14.15
CA GLU A 133 19.27 -0.50 -15.45
C GLU A 133 20.60 -1.25 -15.30
N ARG A 134 21.54 -0.70 -14.51
CA ARG A 134 22.83 -1.37 -14.23
C ARG A 134 22.66 -2.70 -13.51
N LEU A 135 21.70 -2.79 -12.57
CA LEU A 135 21.36 -4.07 -11.93
C LEU A 135 20.73 -5.05 -12.93
N SER A 136 19.89 -4.55 -13.84
CA SER A 136 19.21 -5.35 -14.86
C SER A 136 20.18 -5.92 -15.90
N GLU A 137 21.29 -5.23 -16.20
CA GLU A 137 22.39 -5.78 -17.01
C GLU A 137 23.00 -7.04 -16.38
N ARG A 138 22.95 -7.16 -15.04
CA ARG A 138 23.41 -8.31 -14.27
C ARG A 138 22.28 -9.31 -13.95
N LYS A 139 21.09 -9.13 -14.53
CA LYS A 139 19.88 -9.92 -14.22
C LYS A 139 20.12 -11.42 -14.27
N THR A 140 20.69 -11.94 -15.35
CA THR A 140 20.88 -13.40 -15.51
C THR A 140 21.78 -13.98 -14.42
N HIS A 141 22.82 -13.25 -14.02
CA HIS A 141 23.69 -13.65 -12.92
C HIS A 141 22.95 -13.63 -11.58
N ILE A 142 22.19 -12.57 -11.32
CA ILE A 142 21.40 -12.40 -10.09
C ILE A 142 20.34 -13.50 -9.97
N GLU A 143 19.57 -13.77 -11.03
CA GLU A 143 18.54 -14.81 -11.04
C GLU A 143 19.14 -16.22 -10.88
N SER A 144 20.33 -16.45 -11.44
CA SER A 144 21.07 -17.70 -11.23
C SER A 144 21.54 -17.87 -9.78
N GLN A 145 22.04 -16.81 -9.13
CA GLN A 145 22.46 -16.86 -7.73
C GLN A 145 21.26 -16.94 -6.77
N PHE A 146 20.15 -16.28 -7.12
CA PHE A 146 18.89 -16.36 -6.38
C PHE A 146 18.25 -17.76 -6.49
N GLY A 147 18.44 -18.44 -7.63
CA GLY A 147 17.89 -19.76 -7.91
C GLY A 147 16.44 -19.70 -8.36
N GLY A 148 16.06 -18.65 -9.12
CA GLY A 148 14.71 -18.47 -9.62
C GLY A 148 14.55 -17.17 -10.43
N MET A 149 13.39 -17.02 -11.07
CA MET A 149 13.06 -15.80 -11.81
C MET A 149 12.63 -14.69 -10.85
N LEU A 150 13.06 -13.47 -11.14
CA LEU A 150 12.66 -12.27 -10.42
C LEU A 150 11.80 -11.38 -11.33
N ASN A 151 10.87 -10.65 -10.75
CA ASN A 151 10.04 -9.70 -11.45
C ASN A 151 10.65 -8.30 -11.31
N TRP A 152 11.19 -7.80 -12.42
CA TRP A 152 11.87 -6.51 -12.51
C TRP A 152 10.87 -5.44 -12.98
N ARG A 153 10.60 -4.44 -12.15
CA ARG A 153 9.55 -3.45 -12.37
C ARG A 153 10.10 -2.04 -12.34
N LEU A 154 9.89 -1.29 -13.42
CA LEU A 154 10.01 0.17 -13.41
C LEU A 154 8.64 0.77 -13.07
N LEU A 155 8.61 1.69 -12.11
CA LEU A 155 7.40 2.38 -11.66
C LEU A 155 7.60 3.89 -11.84
N PRO A 156 7.50 4.41 -13.08
CA PRO A 156 7.77 5.83 -13.37
C PRO A 156 6.85 6.77 -12.58
N GLU A 157 5.59 6.39 -12.38
CA GLU A 157 4.61 7.16 -11.59
C GLU A 157 5.03 7.36 -10.13
N ARG A 158 5.81 6.41 -9.59
CA ARG A 158 6.27 6.43 -8.19
C ARG A 158 7.72 6.85 -8.04
N LYS A 159 8.38 7.21 -9.16
CA LYS A 159 9.83 7.45 -9.21
C LYS A 159 10.64 6.30 -8.56
N SER A 160 10.16 5.07 -8.66
CA SER A 160 10.80 3.92 -8.01
C SER A 160 10.95 2.73 -8.95
N CYS A 161 11.85 1.83 -8.61
CA CYS A 161 12.07 0.59 -9.32
C CYS A 161 12.15 -0.56 -8.33
N GLN A 162 11.72 -1.75 -8.70
CA GLN A 162 11.61 -2.89 -7.78
C GLN A 162 12.09 -4.19 -8.42
N VAL A 163 12.73 -5.03 -7.61
CA VAL A 163 13.06 -6.42 -7.96
C VAL A 163 12.30 -7.32 -7.00
N VAL A 164 11.28 -8.02 -7.50
CA VAL A 164 10.25 -8.67 -6.68
C VAL A 164 10.22 -10.18 -6.90
N CYS A 165 10.14 -10.94 -5.82
CA CYS A 165 9.69 -12.33 -5.84
C CYS A 165 8.39 -12.45 -5.04
N ALA A 166 7.37 -13.07 -5.62
CA ALA A 166 6.05 -13.18 -5.01
C ALA A 166 5.59 -14.64 -4.97
N LYS A 167 4.87 -15.01 -3.91
CA LYS A 167 4.23 -16.30 -3.73
C LYS A 167 2.78 -16.10 -3.35
N ALA A 168 1.86 -16.65 -4.16
CA ALA A 168 0.44 -16.61 -3.87
C ALA A 168 0.11 -17.53 -2.68
N PHE A 169 -0.73 -17.05 -1.77
CA PHE A 169 -1.28 -17.82 -0.64
C PHE A 169 -2.49 -17.09 -0.05
N ASP A 170 -3.25 -17.76 0.81
CA ASP A 170 -4.31 -17.10 1.57
C ASP A 170 -3.77 -16.54 2.89
N GLY A 171 -3.64 -15.20 2.96
CA GLY A 171 -3.21 -14.48 4.15
C GLY A 171 -4.16 -14.65 5.36
N GLY A 172 -5.43 -14.98 5.11
CA GLY A 172 -6.41 -15.26 6.16
C GLY A 172 -6.22 -16.64 6.80
N ASN A 173 -5.59 -17.57 6.08
CA ASN A 173 -5.34 -18.91 6.58
C ASN A 173 -4.03 -18.97 7.38
N LYS A 174 -4.16 -18.92 8.70
CA LYS A 174 -3.04 -18.94 9.65
C LYS A 174 -2.20 -20.22 9.61
N GLU A 175 -2.77 -21.33 9.15
CA GLU A 175 -2.05 -22.60 9.03
C GLU A 175 -0.93 -22.52 7.98
N LEU A 176 -1.08 -21.64 6.98
CA LEU A 176 -0.08 -21.42 5.93
C LEU A 176 1.03 -20.46 6.36
N TRP A 177 0.86 -19.73 7.47
CA TRP A 177 1.81 -18.70 7.87
C TRP A 177 3.21 -19.24 8.14
N PRO A 178 3.42 -20.35 8.86
CA PRO A 178 4.77 -20.90 9.09
C PRO A 178 5.52 -21.19 7.79
N ASP A 179 4.84 -21.77 6.80
CA ASP A 179 5.43 -22.12 5.51
C ASP A 179 5.79 -20.87 4.69
N ILE A 180 4.92 -19.85 4.74
CA ILE A 180 5.17 -18.58 4.07
C ILE A 180 6.29 -17.78 4.74
N ILE A 181 6.35 -17.80 6.07
CA ILE A 181 7.46 -17.18 6.82
C ILE A 181 8.79 -17.86 6.47
N SER A 182 8.81 -19.20 6.44
CA SER A 182 10.01 -19.96 6.02
C SER A 182 10.43 -19.61 4.60
N TRP A 183 9.48 -19.54 3.67
CA TRP A 183 9.74 -19.10 2.30
C TRP A 183 10.24 -17.65 2.22
N MET A 184 9.70 -16.72 3.01
CA MET A 184 10.17 -15.33 3.06
C MET A 184 11.60 -15.24 3.57
N ILE A 185 11.95 -16.00 4.62
CA ILE A 185 13.29 -16.03 5.19
C ILE A 185 14.29 -16.54 4.16
N ASP A 186 14.04 -17.73 3.60
CA ASP A 186 14.91 -18.36 2.61
C ASP A 186 15.06 -17.48 1.35
N GLY A 187 13.93 -17.02 0.80
CA GLY A 187 13.94 -16.16 -0.36
C GLY A 187 14.68 -14.85 -0.10
N MET A 188 14.48 -14.21 1.05
CA MET A 188 15.16 -12.95 1.39
C MET A 188 16.67 -13.17 1.56
N THR A 189 17.10 -14.24 2.22
CA THR A 189 18.53 -14.59 2.34
C THR A 189 19.17 -14.78 0.97
N ARG A 190 18.48 -15.48 0.05
CA ARG A 190 18.98 -15.67 -1.33
C ARG A 190 19.00 -14.37 -2.12
N LEU A 191 17.95 -13.55 -1.99
CA LEU A 191 17.85 -12.26 -2.67
C LEU A 191 18.95 -11.31 -2.21
N GLU A 192 19.17 -11.21 -0.91
CA GLU A 192 20.24 -10.41 -0.31
C GLU A 192 21.60 -10.87 -0.83
N LYS A 193 21.90 -12.17 -0.77
CA LYS A 193 23.18 -12.73 -1.22
C LYS A 193 23.42 -12.47 -2.71
N ALA A 194 22.40 -12.57 -3.55
CA ALA A 194 22.50 -12.38 -4.99
C ALA A 194 22.68 -10.89 -5.38
N ILE A 195 21.99 -9.97 -4.70
CA ILE A 195 21.93 -8.56 -5.10
C ILE A 195 22.97 -7.71 -4.37
N ARG A 196 23.21 -7.94 -3.07
CA ARG A 196 24.03 -7.06 -2.21
C ARG A 196 25.42 -6.74 -2.80
N PRO A 197 26.20 -7.70 -3.34
CA PRO A 197 27.51 -7.39 -3.90
C PRO A 197 27.45 -6.42 -5.09
N SER A 198 26.56 -6.69 -6.05
CA SER A 198 26.39 -5.81 -7.22
C SER A 198 25.83 -4.45 -6.83
N LEU A 199 24.89 -4.41 -5.88
CA LEU A 199 24.30 -3.18 -5.39
C LEU A 199 25.34 -2.26 -4.72
N GLN A 200 26.24 -2.82 -3.91
CA GLN A 200 27.28 -2.04 -3.24
C GLN A 200 28.31 -1.47 -4.23
N GLU A 201 28.72 -2.26 -5.22
CA GLU A 201 29.61 -1.82 -6.28
C GLU A 201 29.00 -0.66 -7.08
N LEU A 202 27.76 -0.81 -7.54
CA LEU A 202 27.04 0.20 -8.30
C LEU A 202 26.74 1.46 -7.49
N ALA A 203 26.49 1.33 -6.19
CA ALA A 203 26.33 2.49 -5.31
C ALA A 203 27.61 3.31 -5.19
N VAL A 204 28.79 2.68 -5.20
CA VAL A 204 30.08 3.39 -5.23
C VAL A 204 30.30 4.07 -6.58
N GLU A 205 29.92 3.42 -7.68
CA GLU A 205 30.00 3.99 -9.02
C GLU A 205 29.08 5.20 -9.21
N LEU A 206 27.82 5.10 -8.78
CA LEU A 206 26.87 6.21 -8.79
C LEU A 206 27.39 7.40 -7.99
N LYS A 207 28.10 7.15 -6.89
CA LYS A 207 28.73 8.23 -6.12
C LYS A 207 29.84 8.93 -6.88
N LYS A 208 30.62 8.18 -7.67
CA LYS A 208 31.73 8.70 -8.46
C LYS A 208 31.29 9.40 -9.74
N SER A 209 30.15 9.02 -10.32
CA SER A 209 29.63 9.62 -11.55
C SER A 209 29.09 11.03 -11.37
N GLY A 210 29.02 11.54 -10.13
CA GLY A 210 28.52 12.89 -9.84
C GLY A 210 27.01 13.05 -10.03
N LEU A 211 26.28 11.94 -10.21
CA LEU A 211 24.82 11.92 -10.30
C LEU A 211 24.13 12.02 -8.93
N ILE A 212 24.89 12.10 -7.84
CA ILE A 212 24.31 12.35 -6.51
C ILE A 212 23.90 13.81 -6.40
N THR A 213 22.63 14.06 -6.16
CA THR A 213 22.25 15.29 -5.44
C THR A 213 22.48 15.02 -3.95
N GLU A 214 23.47 15.68 -3.33
CA GLU A 214 23.60 15.68 -1.87
C GLU A 214 22.34 16.34 -1.30
N GLY A 215 21.34 15.52 -0.98
CA GLY A 215 20.19 15.92 -0.17
C GLY A 215 20.67 16.11 1.25
N GLY A 216 20.80 17.37 1.65
CA GLY A 216 21.35 17.81 2.93
C GLY A 216 20.74 17.13 4.14
N ASP A 217 21.63 16.81 5.08
CA ASP A 217 21.27 16.77 6.50
C ASP A 217 20.93 18.21 6.93
N GLU A 218 19.65 18.47 7.18
CA GLU A 218 19.18 19.50 8.13
C GLU A 218 18.30 18.83 9.19
#